data_AF-A0A1B6YU92-F1
#
_entry.id   AF-A0A1B6YU92-F1
#
_cell.length_a   1.000
_cell.length_b   1.000
_cell.length_c   1.000
_cell.angle_alpha   90.00
_cell.angle_beta   90.00
_cell.angle_gamma   90.00
#
_symmetry.space_group_name_H-M   'P 1'
#
loop_
_entity.id
_entity.type
_entity.pdbx_description
1 polymer ?
#
loop_
_entity_poly.entity_id
_entity_poly.type
_entity_poly.pdbx_seq_one_letter_code
_entity_poly.pdbx_strand_id
1 'polypeptide(L)'
;MPACDSAQVNAEARDDRAPPSVVQHLTYPGLRGAVVLENAQGVLEALDGLMVGWAPDAVAMSFADNAADLPDHVSRVRGRNARFDLHSPWLSTPLKGLMAASAACGVVADISQAFCNQHRGCLGLHCGAVQINGHLIVLTGPARAGKSTLIARLTAEPDMTVFCDDILPVLEDGLAFGLGLAPRLRLPLPDSVTDDFRAHVAAHMGPADRRYGYLCGPNIAPHGTRAAVGAFIVLARGTDIPAQLHRMEPTEAVQHLVRQNISAPGEGTEHFDQVTGMVEGVLCLKLAYSDLEEAVALLRRAFATDQLARLGAPVAPPLPAEIAAVVRPPADLAQGYKRSPHVAVRAVQDDLFLWHATEYSYFHLNPVARAIWSLLEEPISGQDIADLLAEVFTDATPAQIAADVANLLGAFEGESLIVPAD
;
A
#
# COMPACT_ATOMS: atom_id res chain seq x y z
N MET A 1 -11.10 80.13 14.89
CA MET A 1 -10.60 78.77 15.17
C MET A 1 -11.49 78.11 16.21
N PRO A 2 -12.44 77.27 15.80
CA PRO A 2 -13.11 76.32 16.69
C PRO A 2 -12.48 74.92 16.55
N ALA A 3 -12.43 74.21 17.66
CA ALA A 3 -11.79 72.91 17.81
C ALA A 3 -12.63 71.76 17.24
N CYS A 4 -11.92 70.80 16.65
CA CYS A 4 -12.39 69.52 16.16
C CYS A 4 -12.83 68.57 17.30
N ASP A 5 -14.00 67.96 17.08
CA ASP A 5 -14.21 66.52 16.97
C ASP A 5 -14.02 65.59 18.21
N SER A 6 -15.11 64.94 18.59
CA SER A 6 -15.11 63.65 19.29
C SER A 6 -16.47 62.95 19.10
N ALA A 7 -16.69 62.41 17.91
CA ALA A 7 -17.68 61.36 17.71
C ALA A 7 -17.14 60.03 18.29
N GLN A 8 -17.79 59.51 19.33
CA GLN A 8 -17.58 58.17 19.84
C GLN A 8 -18.05 57.13 18.80
N VAL A 9 -17.11 56.37 18.25
CA VAL A 9 -17.38 55.15 17.50
C VAL A 9 -17.37 53.99 18.50
N ASN A 10 -18.54 53.37 18.71
CA ASN A 10 -18.66 52.07 19.36
C ASN A 10 -17.97 51.02 18.48
N ALA A 11 -16.79 50.57 18.89
CA ALA A 11 -16.16 49.39 18.32
C ALA A 11 -16.79 48.14 18.97
N GLU A 12 -17.64 47.44 18.21
CA GLU A 12 -18.03 46.07 18.50
C GLU A 12 -16.76 45.20 18.55
N ALA A 13 -16.45 44.67 19.73
CA ALA A 13 -15.46 43.62 19.89
C ALA A 13 -15.98 42.37 19.17
N ARG A 14 -15.46 42.11 17.96
CA ARG A 14 -15.60 40.80 17.31
C ARG A 14 -14.85 39.78 18.15
N ASP A 15 -15.62 38.88 18.76
CA ASP A 15 -15.14 37.69 19.46
C ASP A 15 -14.34 36.83 18.49
N ASP A 16 -13.01 36.86 18.60
CA ASP A 16 -12.02 36.11 17.81
C ASP A 16 -11.98 34.62 18.22
N ARG A 17 -13.13 34.05 18.61
CA ARG A 17 -13.22 32.61 18.90
C ARG A 17 -13.09 31.86 17.59
N ALA A 18 -11.99 31.10 17.48
CA ALA A 18 -11.86 30.06 16.47
C ALA A 18 -13.18 29.25 16.43
N PRO A 19 -13.72 28.97 15.23
CA PRO A 19 -14.95 28.21 15.11
C PRO A 19 -14.82 26.89 15.89
N PRO A 20 -15.91 26.41 16.52
CA PRO A 20 -15.88 25.16 17.27
C PRO A 20 -15.36 24.04 16.36
N SER A 21 -14.38 23.28 16.85
CA SER A 21 -13.82 22.15 16.13
C SER A 21 -14.90 21.10 15.92
N VAL A 22 -15.17 20.78 14.65
CA VAL A 22 -16.09 19.71 14.28
C VAL A 22 -15.30 18.41 14.35
N VAL A 23 -15.74 17.47 15.20
CA VAL A 23 -15.16 16.13 15.31
C VAL A 23 -16.18 15.10 14.89
N GLN A 24 -15.78 14.22 13.98
CA GLN A 24 -16.57 13.08 13.55
C GLN A 24 -15.86 11.80 13.95
N HIS A 25 -16.60 10.90 14.59
CA HIS A 25 -16.16 9.54 14.86
C HIS A 25 -16.86 8.62 13.89
N LEU A 26 -16.08 7.93 13.06
CA LEU A 26 -16.56 6.94 12.12
C LEU A 26 -16.23 5.55 12.66
N THR A 27 -17.24 4.77 13.00
CA THR A 27 -17.08 3.36 13.34
C THR A 27 -17.52 2.50 12.18
N TYR A 28 -16.64 1.61 11.74
CA TYR A 28 -16.91 0.75 10.60
C TYR A 28 -17.26 -0.67 11.05
N PRO A 29 -18.24 -1.33 10.42
CA PRO A 29 -18.55 -2.73 10.72
C PRO A 29 -17.33 -3.63 10.60
N GLY A 30 -17.09 -4.48 11.60
CA GLY A 30 -15.94 -5.39 11.61
C GLY A 30 -14.62 -4.78 12.08
N LEU A 31 -14.59 -3.49 12.46
CA LEU A 31 -13.43 -2.85 13.09
C LEU A 31 -13.71 -2.48 14.55
N ARG A 32 -12.76 -2.78 15.43
CA ARG A 32 -12.65 -2.21 16.77
C ARG A 32 -11.95 -0.87 16.69
N GLY A 33 -12.61 0.15 17.24
CA GLY A 33 -12.12 1.53 17.29
C GLY A 33 -12.64 2.40 16.15
N ALA A 34 -12.56 3.72 16.35
CA ALA A 34 -13.07 4.71 15.41
C ALA A 34 -11.97 5.31 14.53
N VAL A 35 -12.33 5.77 13.34
CA VAL A 35 -11.58 6.80 12.62
C VAL A 35 -12.07 8.15 13.11
N VAL A 36 -11.17 8.96 13.64
CA VAL A 36 -11.49 10.27 14.23
C VAL A 36 -11.07 11.37 13.28
N LEU A 37 -12.02 12.14 12.78
CA LEU A 37 -11.80 13.26 11.85
C LEU A 37 -12.09 14.58 12.55
N GLU A 38 -11.07 15.41 12.76
CA GLU A 38 -11.17 16.73 13.38
C GLU A 38 -10.97 17.81 12.32
N ASN A 39 -12.01 18.57 11.99
CA ASN A 39 -12.02 19.55 10.90
C ASN A 39 -11.52 18.97 9.55
N ALA A 40 -11.82 17.70 9.29
CA ALA A 40 -11.25 16.94 8.17
C ALA A 40 -12.30 16.52 7.11
N GLN A 41 -13.24 17.41 6.79
CA GLN A 41 -14.33 17.16 5.84
C GLN A 41 -13.84 16.65 4.47
N GLY A 42 -12.75 17.22 3.92
CA GLY A 42 -12.20 16.74 2.64
C GLY A 42 -11.64 15.32 2.70
N VAL A 43 -11.26 14.82 3.89
CA VAL A 43 -10.84 13.42 4.08
C VAL A 43 -12.06 12.52 4.22
N LEU A 44 -13.13 12.97 4.89
CA LEU A 44 -14.40 12.24 4.91
C LEU A 44 -14.93 12.01 3.49
N GLU A 45 -15.03 13.07 2.69
CA GLU A 45 -15.48 12.99 1.28
C GLU A 45 -14.60 12.06 0.45
N ALA A 46 -13.28 12.05 0.72
CA ALA A 46 -12.37 11.14 0.04
C ALA A 46 -12.61 9.67 0.44
N LEU A 47 -12.83 9.40 1.73
CA LEU A 47 -13.13 8.05 2.22
C LEU A 47 -14.47 7.54 1.66
N ASP A 48 -15.51 8.37 1.66
CA ASP A 48 -16.83 8.02 1.11
C ASP A 48 -16.74 7.62 -0.38
N GLY A 49 -15.87 8.29 -1.15
CA GLY A 49 -15.68 7.98 -2.56
C GLY A 49 -14.90 6.69 -2.84
N LEU A 50 -13.95 6.32 -1.97
CA LEU A 50 -13.04 5.19 -2.22
C LEU A 50 -13.43 3.89 -1.50
N MET A 51 -14.33 3.94 -0.52
CA MET A 51 -14.73 2.81 0.34
C MET A 51 -16.08 2.20 -0.07
N VAL A 52 -16.07 1.34 -1.08
CA VAL A 52 -17.26 0.67 -1.64
C VAL A 52 -17.81 -0.40 -0.67
N GLY A 53 -19.10 -0.31 -0.33
CA GLY A 53 -19.78 -1.29 0.51
C GLY A 53 -19.53 -1.13 2.01
N TRP A 54 -18.76 -0.13 2.42
CA TRP A 54 -18.68 0.27 3.82
C TRP A 54 -19.87 1.17 4.17
N ALA A 55 -20.46 0.94 5.34
CA ALA A 55 -21.50 1.79 5.90
C ALA A 55 -21.07 2.18 7.33
N PRO A 56 -20.27 3.26 7.49
CA PRO A 56 -19.86 3.70 8.81
C PRO A 56 -21.03 4.29 9.59
N ASP A 57 -21.10 3.98 10.88
CA ASP A 57 -21.89 4.78 11.81
C ASP A 57 -21.08 6.04 12.15
N ALA A 58 -21.63 7.21 11.81
CA ALA A 58 -21.00 8.50 12.04
C ALA A 58 -21.66 9.22 13.22
N VAL A 59 -20.89 9.54 14.25
CA VAL A 59 -21.34 10.36 15.38
C VAL A 59 -20.55 11.66 15.39
N ALA A 60 -21.26 12.78 15.21
CA ALA A 60 -20.69 14.12 15.38
C ALA A 60 -20.67 14.46 16.87
N MET A 61 -19.50 14.80 17.41
CA MET A 61 -19.34 15.19 18.81
C MET A 61 -18.78 16.62 18.92
N SER A 62 -19.24 17.38 19.90
CA SER A 62 -18.61 18.65 20.27
C SER A 62 -17.47 18.36 21.27
N PHE A 63 -16.37 19.10 21.18
CA PHE A 63 -15.12 18.94 21.97
C PHE A 63 -15.25 19.04 23.51
N ALA A 64 -16.46 19.07 24.06
CA ALA A 64 -16.71 19.22 25.49
C ALA A 64 -16.43 17.96 26.32
N ASP A 65 -16.19 16.81 25.68
CA ASP A 65 -15.84 15.56 26.35
C ASP A 65 -14.32 15.36 26.41
N ASN A 66 -13.80 15.11 27.62
CA ASN A 66 -12.37 15.04 27.94
C ASN A 66 -11.58 14.14 26.99
N ALA A 67 -10.44 14.64 26.49
CA ALA A 67 -9.50 13.90 25.63
C ALA A 67 -8.91 12.62 26.28
N ALA A 68 -9.11 12.41 27.59
CA ALA A 68 -8.64 11.26 28.34
C ALA A 68 -9.59 10.04 28.25
N ASP A 69 -10.83 10.20 27.78
CA ASP A 69 -11.84 9.13 27.65
C ASP A 69 -12.15 8.79 26.18
N LEU A 70 -11.31 9.24 25.24
CA LEU A 70 -11.53 8.92 23.82
C LEU A 70 -11.31 7.41 23.58
N PRO A 71 -12.28 6.71 22.96
CA PRO A 71 -12.15 5.28 22.67
C PRO A 71 -10.93 4.99 21.80
N ASP A 72 -10.45 3.74 21.84
CA ASP A 72 -9.44 3.23 20.92
C ASP A 72 -9.75 3.70 19.49
N HIS A 73 -8.74 4.25 18.80
CA HIS A 73 -8.90 4.76 17.45
C HIS A 73 -8.04 3.97 16.48
N VAL A 74 -8.62 3.68 15.31
CA VAL A 74 -7.91 3.08 14.19
C VAL A 74 -7.01 4.13 13.53
N SER A 75 -7.49 5.37 13.42
CA SER A 75 -6.73 6.47 12.84
C SER A 75 -7.30 7.81 13.31
N ARG A 76 -6.49 8.86 13.36
CA ARG A 76 -6.94 10.22 13.67
C ARG A 76 -6.38 11.20 12.66
N VAL A 77 -7.25 12.03 12.09
CA VAL A 77 -6.88 13.05 11.12
C VAL A 77 -7.33 14.42 11.61
N ARG A 78 -6.42 15.40 11.59
CA ARG A 78 -6.70 16.78 11.96
C ARG A 78 -6.47 17.73 10.79
N GLY A 79 -7.49 18.49 10.42
CA GLY A 79 -7.42 19.53 9.41
C GLY A 79 -6.83 20.85 9.93
N ARG A 80 -5.92 21.44 9.14
CA ARG A 80 -5.34 22.77 9.32
C ARG A 80 -5.12 23.44 7.96
N ASN A 81 -5.83 24.52 7.66
CA ASN A 81 -5.63 25.32 6.43
C ASN A 81 -5.59 24.48 5.13
N ALA A 82 -6.60 23.64 4.90
CA ALA A 82 -6.70 22.72 3.75
C ALA A 82 -5.58 21.65 3.66
N ARG A 83 -4.82 21.46 4.73
CA ARG A 83 -3.88 20.35 4.92
C ARG A 83 -4.31 19.49 6.09
N PHE A 84 -3.80 18.26 6.14
CA PHE A 84 -4.18 17.28 7.13
C PHE A 84 -2.97 16.68 7.82
N ASP A 85 -3.05 16.57 9.14
CA ASP A 85 -2.11 15.83 9.95
C ASP A 85 -2.74 14.47 10.29
N LEU A 86 -2.04 13.38 10.01
CA LEU A 86 -2.48 12.01 10.27
C LEU A 86 -1.69 11.44 11.45
N HIS A 87 -2.43 10.96 12.43
CA HIS A 87 -1.96 10.22 13.59
C HIS A 87 -2.45 8.78 13.46
N SER A 88 -1.50 7.85 13.38
CA SER A 88 -1.74 6.42 13.23
C SER A 88 -1.15 5.68 14.43
N PRO A 89 -1.84 4.70 15.03
CA PRO A 89 -1.30 3.86 16.09
C PRO A 89 -0.03 3.10 15.70
N TRP A 90 0.17 2.89 14.39
CA TRP A 90 1.33 2.16 13.88
C TRP A 90 2.50 3.08 13.53
N LEU A 91 2.35 4.40 13.56
CA LEU A 91 3.43 5.34 13.26
C LEU A 91 4.06 5.90 14.52
N SER A 92 5.40 5.97 14.54
CA SER A 92 6.13 6.58 15.65
C SER A 92 5.98 8.11 15.70
N THR A 93 5.75 8.74 14.55
CA THR A 93 5.50 10.19 14.44
C THR A 93 4.31 10.48 13.53
N PRO A 94 3.52 11.52 13.83
CA PRO A 94 2.41 11.92 12.97
C PRO A 94 2.91 12.43 11.62
N LEU A 95 2.24 12.04 10.54
CA LEU A 95 2.46 12.67 9.24
C LEU A 95 1.75 14.02 9.21
N LYS A 96 2.41 15.03 8.64
CA LYS A 96 1.92 16.41 8.66
C LYS A 96 1.80 16.99 7.27
N GLY A 97 0.88 17.94 7.10
CA GLY A 97 0.79 18.73 5.86
C GLY A 97 0.27 17.96 4.64
N LEU A 98 -0.45 16.85 4.84
CA LEU A 98 -0.96 15.99 3.78
C LEU A 98 -2.10 16.66 3.00
N MET A 99 -2.27 16.26 1.74
CA MET A 99 -3.49 16.54 0.97
C MET A 99 -4.60 15.56 1.36
N ALA A 100 -5.85 15.82 0.97
CA ALA A 100 -6.99 14.97 1.32
C ALA A 100 -6.79 13.51 0.87
N ALA A 101 -6.46 13.28 -0.40
CA ALA A 101 -6.23 11.94 -0.94
C ALA A 101 -5.10 11.19 -0.22
N SER A 102 -4.04 11.92 0.15
CA SER A 102 -2.90 11.41 0.91
C SER A 102 -3.27 10.99 2.33
N ALA A 103 -4.06 11.81 3.02
CA ALA A 103 -4.53 11.51 4.37
C ALA A 103 -5.52 10.34 4.35
N ALA A 104 -6.44 10.31 3.37
CA ALA A 104 -7.35 9.20 3.14
C ALA A 104 -6.59 7.89 2.87
N CYS A 105 -5.52 7.92 2.06
CA CYS A 105 -4.65 6.77 1.85
C CYS A 105 -4.05 6.22 3.15
N GLY A 106 -3.62 7.11 4.05
CA GLY A 106 -3.13 6.72 5.37
C GLY A 106 -4.20 6.05 6.22
N VAL A 107 -5.40 6.64 6.27
CA VAL A 107 -6.55 6.06 6.98
C VAL A 107 -6.93 4.69 6.41
N VAL A 108 -6.89 4.51 5.09
CA VAL A 108 -7.18 3.23 4.43
C VAL A 108 -6.16 2.16 4.77
N ALA A 109 -4.88 2.52 4.85
CA ALA A 109 -3.84 1.59 5.30
C ALA A 109 -4.04 1.19 6.77
N ASP A 110 -4.42 2.16 7.62
CA ASP A 110 -4.77 1.94 9.01
C ASP A 110 -6.00 1.01 9.17
N ILE A 111 -7.05 1.22 8.38
CA ILE A 111 -8.24 0.36 8.34
C ILE A 111 -7.87 -1.06 7.89
N SER A 112 -7.09 -1.19 6.80
CA SER A 112 -6.66 -2.49 6.28
C SER A 112 -5.86 -3.26 7.34
N GLN A 113 -4.92 -2.58 8.02
CA GLN A 113 -4.13 -3.20 9.09
C GLN A 113 -4.99 -3.55 10.30
N ALA A 114 -5.88 -2.66 10.73
CA ALA A 114 -6.81 -2.91 11.83
C ALA A 114 -7.65 -4.15 11.56
N PHE A 115 -8.18 -4.26 10.33
CA PHE A 115 -8.98 -5.40 9.91
C PHE A 115 -8.19 -6.70 10.06
N CYS A 116 -7.01 -6.78 9.43
CA CYS A 116 -6.17 -7.98 9.49
C CYS A 116 -5.81 -8.37 10.94
N ASN A 117 -5.41 -7.40 11.78
CA ASN A 117 -5.01 -7.66 13.16
C ASN A 117 -6.16 -8.15 14.05
N GLN A 118 -7.41 -7.83 13.71
CA GLN A 118 -8.58 -8.21 14.51
C GLN A 118 -9.15 -9.58 14.14
N HIS A 119 -8.78 -10.11 12.97
CA HIS A 119 -9.21 -11.42 12.50
C HIS A 119 -8.08 -12.43 12.75
N ARG A 120 -8.24 -13.26 13.79
CA ARG A 120 -7.26 -14.32 14.08
C ARG A 120 -7.11 -15.25 12.88
N GLY A 121 -5.88 -15.67 12.60
CA GLY A 121 -5.58 -16.51 11.44
C GLY A 121 -5.75 -15.81 10.10
N CYS A 122 -5.93 -14.48 10.05
CA CYS A 122 -5.98 -13.74 8.79
C CYS A 122 -4.56 -13.54 8.24
N LEU A 123 -4.36 -13.85 6.95
CA LEU A 123 -3.21 -13.39 6.18
C LEU A 123 -3.57 -12.07 5.50
N GLY A 124 -2.65 -11.11 5.46
CA GLY A 124 -2.85 -9.84 4.75
C GLY A 124 -1.85 -9.77 3.63
N LEU A 125 -2.23 -10.14 2.42
CA LEU A 125 -1.31 -10.22 1.30
C LEU A 125 -1.18 -8.86 0.61
N HIS A 126 0.04 -8.35 0.48
CA HIS A 126 0.34 -7.19 -0.34
C HIS A 126 0.35 -7.58 -1.83
N CYS A 127 -0.81 -7.47 -2.48
CA CYS A 127 -1.04 -7.92 -3.84
C CYS A 127 -2.23 -7.20 -4.49
N GLY A 128 -2.28 -7.28 -5.82
CA GLY A 128 -3.50 -7.00 -6.56
C GLY A 128 -4.35 -8.27 -6.68
N ALA A 129 -5.67 -8.15 -6.72
CA ALA A 129 -6.55 -9.29 -6.98
C ALA A 129 -7.75 -8.92 -7.84
N VAL A 130 -8.07 -9.80 -8.78
CA VAL A 130 -9.19 -9.64 -9.71
C VAL A 130 -9.89 -10.98 -9.91
N GLN A 131 -11.22 -10.96 -9.97
CA GLN A 131 -12.01 -12.11 -10.32
C GLN A 131 -12.35 -12.08 -11.80
N ILE A 132 -12.05 -13.16 -12.51
CA ILE A 132 -12.38 -13.37 -13.92
C ILE A 132 -13.15 -14.68 -14.03
N ASN A 133 -14.38 -14.61 -14.56
CA ASN A 133 -15.24 -15.78 -14.74
C ASN A 133 -15.35 -16.68 -13.49
N GLY A 134 -15.52 -16.06 -12.31
CA GLY A 134 -15.63 -16.75 -11.03
C GLY A 134 -14.30 -17.14 -10.37
N HIS A 135 -13.17 -17.10 -11.08
CA HIS A 135 -11.86 -17.39 -10.53
C HIS A 135 -11.20 -16.15 -9.96
N LEU A 136 -10.90 -16.15 -8.66
CA LEU A 136 -10.10 -15.09 -8.07
C LEU A 136 -8.62 -15.32 -8.40
N ILE A 137 -8.01 -14.34 -9.05
CA ILE A 137 -6.61 -14.33 -9.47
C ILE A 137 -5.87 -13.33 -8.60
N VAL A 138 -4.85 -13.81 -7.91
CA VAL A 138 -3.96 -12.99 -7.09
C VAL A 138 -2.71 -12.65 -7.92
N LEU A 139 -2.47 -11.34 -8.11
CA LEU A 139 -1.34 -10.77 -8.82
C LEU A 139 -0.30 -10.27 -7.79
N THR A 140 0.84 -10.94 -7.73
CA THR A 140 1.95 -10.58 -6.85
C THR A 140 3.23 -10.36 -7.64
N GLY A 141 4.30 -9.93 -6.98
CA GLY A 141 5.58 -9.65 -7.62
C GLY A 141 6.35 -8.54 -6.92
N PRO A 142 7.62 -8.33 -7.31
CA PRO A 142 8.47 -7.33 -6.69
C PRO A 142 7.88 -5.91 -6.79
N ALA A 143 8.48 -4.98 -6.03
CA ALA A 143 8.17 -3.56 -6.17
C ALA A 143 8.31 -3.14 -7.65
N ARG A 144 7.39 -2.28 -8.12
CA ARG A 144 7.37 -1.78 -9.51
C ARG A 144 7.12 -2.83 -10.61
N ALA A 145 6.72 -4.06 -10.26
CA ALA A 145 6.29 -5.06 -11.24
C ALA A 145 5.02 -4.67 -12.02
N GLY A 146 4.37 -3.56 -11.67
CA GLY A 146 3.20 -3.03 -12.38
C GLY A 146 1.86 -3.46 -11.81
N LYS A 147 1.81 -4.08 -10.61
CA LYS A 147 0.59 -4.56 -9.94
C LYS A 147 -0.55 -3.53 -9.98
N SER A 148 -0.33 -2.35 -9.40
CA SER A 148 -1.36 -1.31 -9.33
C SER A 148 -1.77 -0.73 -10.66
N THR A 149 -0.84 -0.64 -11.61
CA THR A 149 -1.17 -0.21 -12.97
C THR A 149 -2.04 -1.24 -13.69
N LEU A 150 -1.73 -2.54 -13.53
CA LEU A 150 -2.52 -3.63 -14.10
C LEU A 150 -3.89 -3.74 -13.45
N ILE A 151 -3.99 -3.70 -12.12
CA ILE A 151 -5.27 -3.67 -11.40
C ILE A 151 -6.10 -2.46 -11.81
N ALA A 152 -5.52 -1.27 -11.85
CA ALA A 152 -6.22 -0.07 -12.29
C ALA A 152 -6.75 -0.23 -13.72
N ARG A 153 -5.98 -0.82 -14.64
CA ARG A 153 -6.46 -1.10 -16.00
C ARG A 153 -7.62 -2.08 -16.03
N LEU A 154 -7.57 -3.14 -15.22
CA LEU A 154 -8.63 -4.14 -15.12
C LEU A 154 -9.96 -3.55 -14.62
N THR A 155 -9.96 -2.38 -13.97
CA THR A 155 -11.21 -1.68 -13.62
C THR A 155 -12.03 -1.22 -14.84
N ALA A 156 -11.43 -1.14 -16.04
CA ALA A 156 -12.14 -0.80 -17.25
C ALA A 156 -12.82 -2.01 -17.92
N GLU A 157 -12.62 -3.22 -17.38
CA GLU A 157 -13.22 -4.46 -17.91
C GLU A 157 -14.50 -4.80 -17.15
N PRO A 158 -15.70 -4.63 -17.75
CA PRO A 158 -16.98 -4.74 -17.04
C PRO A 158 -17.36 -6.16 -16.62
N ASP A 159 -16.73 -7.17 -17.19
CA ASP A 159 -16.89 -8.61 -16.90
C ASP A 159 -15.94 -9.11 -15.81
N MET A 160 -15.08 -8.23 -15.27
CA MET A 160 -14.12 -8.55 -14.21
C MET A 160 -14.48 -7.81 -12.94
N THR A 161 -14.13 -8.36 -11.78
CA THR A 161 -14.36 -7.72 -10.48
C THR A 161 -13.05 -7.56 -9.72
N VAL A 162 -12.65 -6.32 -9.43
CA VAL A 162 -11.41 -6.03 -8.70
C VAL A 162 -11.63 -6.16 -7.20
N PHE A 163 -10.89 -7.07 -6.55
CA PHE A 163 -10.97 -7.30 -5.11
C PHE A 163 -10.08 -6.34 -4.32
N CYS A 164 -8.86 -6.11 -4.82
CA CYS A 164 -7.91 -5.19 -4.20
C CYS A 164 -6.80 -4.80 -5.18
N ASP A 165 -6.10 -3.73 -4.83
CA ASP A 165 -4.83 -3.31 -5.44
C ASP A 165 -3.65 -3.50 -4.48
N ASP A 166 -3.88 -3.23 -3.20
CA ASP A 166 -2.83 -3.15 -2.19
C ASP A 166 -2.87 -4.35 -1.23
N ILE A 167 -3.91 -4.47 -0.41
CA ILE A 167 -4.02 -5.52 0.61
C ILE A 167 -5.21 -6.44 0.32
N LEU A 168 -4.96 -7.75 0.27
CA LEU A 168 -5.97 -8.81 0.24
C LEU A 168 -5.95 -9.60 1.55
N PRO A 169 -6.92 -9.41 2.44
CA PRO A 169 -7.13 -10.33 3.55
C PRO A 169 -7.55 -11.72 3.04
N VAL A 170 -6.91 -12.77 3.54
CA VAL A 170 -7.32 -14.17 3.41
C VAL A 170 -7.64 -14.66 4.80
N LEU A 171 -8.91 -15.00 5.03
CA LEU A 171 -9.43 -15.33 6.35
C LEU A 171 -9.05 -16.77 6.75
N GLU A 172 -9.32 -17.14 8.00
CA GLU A 172 -8.99 -18.45 8.58
C GLU A 172 -9.57 -19.63 7.78
N ASP A 173 -10.72 -19.45 7.12
CA ASP A 173 -11.33 -20.46 6.26
C ASP A 173 -10.74 -20.54 4.84
N GLY A 174 -9.65 -19.81 4.58
CA GLY A 174 -8.94 -19.78 3.30
C GLY A 174 -9.60 -18.92 2.22
N LEU A 175 -10.72 -18.25 2.51
CA LEU A 175 -11.38 -17.37 1.56
C LEU A 175 -10.76 -15.97 1.59
N ALA A 176 -10.46 -15.43 0.42
CA ALA A 176 -10.08 -14.05 0.25
C ALA A 176 -11.29 -13.13 0.48
N PHE A 177 -11.03 -11.95 1.04
CA PHE A 177 -12.04 -10.99 1.46
C PHE A 177 -11.78 -9.64 0.78
N GLY A 178 -12.76 -9.16 0.01
CA GLY A 178 -12.72 -7.83 -0.59
C GLY A 178 -12.92 -6.76 0.47
N LEU A 179 -11.94 -5.87 0.64
CA LEU A 179 -12.06 -4.72 1.55
C LEU A 179 -12.87 -3.57 0.95
N GLY A 180 -13.30 -3.62 -0.32
CA GLY A 180 -14.07 -2.51 -0.90
C GLY A 180 -13.26 -1.24 -1.09
N LEU A 181 -11.96 -1.34 -1.35
CA LEU A 181 -11.07 -0.19 -1.50
C LEU A 181 -10.74 0.03 -2.98
N ALA A 182 -10.97 1.25 -3.47
CA ALA A 182 -10.63 1.61 -4.83
C ALA A 182 -9.11 1.47 -5.11
N PRO A 183 -8.72 0.97 -6.31
CA PRO A 183 -7.32 0.91 -6.72
C PRO A 183 -6.66 2.28 -6.77
N ARG A 184 -5.36 2.33 -6.44
CA ARG A 184 -4.58 3.56 -6.46
C ARG A 184 -3.67 3.60 -7.67
N LEU A 185 -3.96 4.52 -8.57
CA LEU A 185 -3.22 4.74 -9.80
C LEU A 185 -2.15 5.82 -9.60
N ARG A 186 -0.93 5.58 -10.11
CA ARG A 186 0.13 6.60 -10.17
C ARG A 186 -0.09 7.54 -11.36
N LEU A 187 0.15 8.83 -11.13
CA LEU A 187 -0.02 9.92 -12.07
C LEU A 187 1.30 10.68 -12.35
N PRO A 188 1.47 11.26 -13.54
CA PRO A 188 0.59 11.12 -14.71
C PRO A 188 0.63 9.70 -15.30
N LEU A 189 -0.40 9.35 -16.08
CA LEU A 189 -0.43 8.09 -16.83
C LEU A 189 0.75 8.04 -17.82
N PRO A 190 1.41 6.88 -18.00
CA PRO A 190 2.44 6.71 -19.03
C PRO A 190 1.91 7.06 -20.43
N ASP A 191 2.76 7.58 -21.32
CA ASP A 191 2.35 7.91 -22.70
C ASP A 191 1.88 6.67 -23.48
N SER A 192 2.38 5.49 -23.12
CA SER A 192 2.06 4.21 -23.75
C SER A 192 0.65 3.68 -23.47
N VAL A 193 -0.14 4.30 -22.59
CA VAL A 193 -1.50 3.81 -22.33
C VAL A 193 -2.48 4.24 -23.42
N THR A 194 -3.47 3.38 -23.67
CA THR A 194 -4.51 3.59 -24.68
C THR A 194 -5.43 4.77 -24.36
N ASP A 195 -6.00 5.38 -25.40
CA ASP A 195 -6.97 6.47 -25.25
C ASP A 195 -8.24 6.02 -24.50
N ASP A 196 -8.67 4.78 -24.73
CA ASP A 196 -9.81 4.19 -24.02
C ASP A 196 -9.52 4.09 -22.51
N PHE A 197 -8.32 3.66 -22.11
CA PHE A 197 -7.96 3.64 -20.70
C PHE A 197 -7.83 5.06 -20.13
N ARG A 198 -7.32 6.04 -20.88
CA ARG A 198 -7.30 7.45 -20.44
C ARG A 198 -8.72 7.97 -20.20
N ALA A 199 -9.65 7.67 -21.11
CA ALA A 199 -11.05 8.05 -20.99
C ALA A 199 -11.71 7.39 -19.78
N HIS A 200 -11.44 6.11 -19.55
CA HIS A 200 -11.90 5.40 -18.35
C HIS A 200 -11.38 6.03 -17.06
N VAL A 201 -10.08 6.34 -17.01
CA VAL A 201 -9.46 7.01 -15.86
C VAL A 201 -10.07 8.39 -15.63
N ALA A 202 -10.29 9.17 -16.68
CA ALA A 202 -10.93 10.48 -16.56
C ALA A 202 -12.38 10.40 -16.04
N ALA A 203 -13.13 9.37 -16.45
CA ALA A 203 -14.52 9.17 -16.05
C ALA A 203 -14.70 8.68 -14.60
N HIS A 204 -13.71 7.96 -14.06
CA HIS A 204 -13.81 7.30 -12.75
C HIS A 204 -12.76 7.78 -11.74
N MET A 205 -12.07 8.89 -12.02
CA MET A 205 -11.10 9.46 -11.09
C MET A 205 -11.83 9.95 -9.84
N GLY A 206 -11.49 9.36 -8.70
CA GLY A 206 -11.91 9.79 -7.38
C GLY A 206 -10.88 10.74 -6.75
N PRO A 207 -10.69 10.67 -5.43
CA PRO A 207 -9.70 11.49 -4.72
C PRO A 207 -8.32 11.34 -5.33
N ALA A 208 -7.69 12.47 -5.64
CA ALA A 208 -6.37 12.50 -6.26
C ALA A 208 -5.52 13.65 -5.75
N ASP A 209 -4.21 13.49 -5.89
CA ASP A 209 -3.20 14.52 -5.77
C ASP A 209 -2.32 14.55 -7.02
N ARG A 210 -1.20 15.27 -6.97
CA ARG A 210 -0.30 15.41 -8.11
C ARG A 210 0.33 14.08 -8.57
N ARG A 211 0.51 13.12 -7.67
CA ARG A 211 1.25 11.88 -7.90
C ARG A 211 0.36 10.65 -7.98
N TYR A 212 -0.82 10.67 -7.37
CA TYR A 212 -1.70 9.52 -7.33
C TYR A 212 -3.18 9.90 -7.41
N GLY A 213 -4.01 8.98 -7.87
CA GLY A 213 -5.46 9.08 -7.85
C GLY A 213 -6.12 7.74 -7.61
N TYR A 214 -7.24 7.73 -6.90
CA TYR A 214 -8.05 6.54 -6.68
C TYR A 214 -9.01 6.35 -7.84
N LEU A 215 -9.04 5.16 -8.42
CA LEU A 215 -9.91 4.84 -9.56
C LEU A 215 -11.18 4.17 -9.05
N CYS A 216 -12.25 4.95 -8.89
CA CYS A 216 -13.50 4.54 -8.24
C CYS A 216 -14.46 3.92 -9.28
N GLY A 217 -14.02 2.81 -9.91
CA GLY A 217 -14.76 2.12 -10.95
C GLY A 217 -15.97 1.31 -10.42
N PRO A 218 -16.94 1.00 -11.30
CA PRO A 218 -18.16 0.27 -10.90
C PRO A 218 -17.93 -1.20 -10.59
N ASN A 219 -16.77 -1.75 -10.95
CA ASN A 219 -16.45 -3.17 -10.83
C ASN A 219 -15.51 -3.50 -9.65
N ILE A 220 -15.46 -2.62 -8.65
CA ILE A 220 -14.78 -2.88 -7.38
C ILE A 220 -15.66 -3.78 -6.52
N ALA A 221 -15.10 -4.89 -6.02
CA ALA A 221 -15.79 -5.78 -5.09
C ALA A 221 -16.17 -5.00 -3.81
N PRO A 222 -17.45 -4.94 -3.43
CA PRO A 222 -17.86 -4.30 -2.19
C PRO A 222 -17.22 -4.97 -0.96
N HIS A 223 -17.05 -4.21 0.12
CA HIS A 223 -16.64 -4.75 1.41
C HIS A 223 -17.48 -5.98 1.80
N GLY A 224 -16.83 -7.06 2.23
CA GLY A 224 -17.51 -8.30 2.59
C GLY A 224 -17.63 -9.33 1.46
N THR A 225 -17.25 -8.98 0.24
CA THR A 225 -17.21 -9.94 -0.88
C THR A 225 -16.18 -11.04 -0.58
N ARG A 226 -16.54 -12.31 -0.78
CA ARG A 226 -15.67 -13.46 -0.50
C ARG A 226 -15.48 -14.33 -1.74
N ALA A 227 -14.27 -14.83 -1.96
CA ALA A 227 -13.98 -15.80 -3.01
C ALA A 227 -12.79 -16.69 -2.66
N ALA A 228 -12.81 -17.93 -3.16
CA ALA A 228 -11.66 -18.82 -3.07
C ALA A 228 -10.60 -18.40 -4.09
N VAL A 229 -9.33 -18.42 -3.70
CA VAL A 229 -8.22 -18.14 -4.62
C VAL A 229 -8.09 -19.28 -5.63
N GLY A 230 -8.21 -18.95 -6.92
CA GLY A 230 -8.10 -19.90 -8.02
C GLY A 230 -6.71 -19.93 -8.66
N ALA A 231 -6.00 -18.80 -8.66
CA ALA A 231 -4.65 -18.71 -9.23
C ALA A 231 -3.77 -17.68 -8.53
N PHE A 232 -2.48 -17.98 -8.44
CA PHE A 232 -1.41 -17.06 -8.09
C PHE A 232 -0.57 -16.77 -9.33
N ILE A 233 -0.41 -15.49 -9.66
CA ILE A 233 0.39 -15.01 -10.78
C ILE A 233 1.46 -14.05 -10.28
N VAL A 234 2.73 -14.42 -10.47
CA VAL A 234 3.86 -13.52 -10.23
C VAL A 234 4.14 -12.71 -11.49
N LEU A 235 4.13 -11.38 -11.37
CA LEU A 235 4.41 -10.46 -12.47
C LEU A 235 5.92 -10.36 -12.73
N ALA A 236 6.32 -10.57 -13.98
CA ALA A 236 7.68 -10.40 -14.48
C ALA A 236 7.68 -9.36 -15.61
N ARG A 237 7.73 -8.09 -15.25
CA ARG A 237 7.71 -7.00 -16.23
C ARG A 237 9.08 -6.83 -16.88
N GLY A 238 9.12 -6.77 -18.21
CA GLY A 238 10.34 -6.55 -18.99
C GLY A 238 10.16 -5.48 -20.06
N THR A 239 11.18 -5.29 -20.88
CA THR A 239 11.17 -4.39 -22.04
C THR A 239 11.03 -5.19 -23.33
N ASP A 240 10.13 -4.77 -24.22
CA ASP A 240 9.92 -5.39 -25.53
C ASP A 240 9.70 -6.92 -25.48
N ILE A 241 8.99 -7.39 -24.45
CA ILE A 241 8.62 -8.80 -24.29
C ILE A 241 7.11 -8.98 -24.46
N PRO A 242 6.67 -9.98 -25.24
CA PRO A 242 5.25 -10.23 -25.44
C PRO A 242 4.59 -10.72 -24.14
N ALA A 243 3.29 -10.48 -23.99
CA ALA A 243 2.55 -11.07 -22.87
C ALA A 243 2.53 -12.61 -22.97
N GLN A 244 3.05 -13.30 -21.96
CA GLN A 244 3.09 -14.76 -21.90
C GLN A 244 2.93 -15.30 -20.48
N LEU A 245 2.17 -16.39 -20.34
CA LEU A 245 2.06 -17.14 -19.09
C LEU A 245 3.09 -18.25 -19.05
N HIS A 246 3.80 -18.37 -17.93
CA HIS A 246 4.78 -19.41 -17.67
C HIS A 246 4.36 -20.24 -16.46
N ARG A 247 4.67 -21.54 -16.47
CA ARG A 247 4.52 -22.37 -15.28
C ARG A 247 5.41 -21.84 -14.16
N MET A 248 4.91 -21.87 -12.93
CA MET A 248 5.67 -21.53 -11.75
C MET A 248 5.58 -22.68 -10.76
N GLU A 249 6.70 -23.01 -10.12
CA GLU A 249 6.69 -24.01 -9.06
C GLU A 249 5.96 -23.47 -7.82
N PRO A 250 5.12 -24.27 -7.15
CA PRO A 250 4.39 -23.83 -5.95
C PRO A 250 5.30 -23.27 -4.85
N THR A 251 6.51 -23.83 -4.69
CA THR A 251 7.49 -23.37 -3.71
C THR A 251 7.96 -21.94 -3.97
N GLU A 252 8.06 -21.54 -5.24
CA GLU A 252 8.37 -20.17 -5.62
C GLU A 252 7.20 -19.22 -5.27
N ALA A 253 5.95 -19.65 -5.47
CA ALA A 253 4.77 -18.90 -5.06
C ALA A 253 4.74 -18.63 -3.56
N VAL A 254 5.01 -19.66 -2.74
CA VAL A 254 5.09 -19.55 -1.28
C VAL A 254 6.15 -18.51 -0.87
N GLN A 255 7.34 -18.55 -1.47
CA GLN A 255 8.39 -17.57 -1.17
C GLN A 255 7.97 -16.13 -1.47
N HIS A 256 7.25 -15.91 -2.58
CA HIS A 256 6.70 -14.60 -2.89
C HIS A 256 5.64 -14.16 -1.88
N LEU A 257 4.71 -15.04 -1.52
CA LEU A 257 3.60 -14.73 -0.63
C LEU A 257 4.04 -14.47 0.81
N VAL A 258 4.99 -15.26 1.33
CA VAL A 258 5.61 -15.00 2.65
C VAL A 258 6.22 -13.59 2.71
N ARG A 259 6.90 -13.16 1.63
CA ARG A 259 7.48 -11.80 1.55
C ARG A 259 6.46 -10.68 1.39
N GLN A 260 5.23 -10.99 0.94
CA GLN A 260 4.17 -9.99 0.75
C GLN A 260 3.19 -9.95 1.92
N ASN A 261 3.29 -10.82 2.93
CA ASN A 261 2.39 -10.76 4.06
C ASN A 261 2.67 -9.54 4.95
N ILE A 262 1.61 -8.82 5.33
CA ILE A 262 1.63 -7.63 6.21
C ILE A 262 0.94 -7.89 7.57
N SER A 263 0.31 -9.06 7.72
CA SER A 263 -0.28 -9.46 9.00
C SER A 263 0.78 -10.06 9.89
N ALA A 264 0.60 -9.93 11.20
CA ALA A 264 1.49 -10.57 12.17
C ALA A 264 1.66 -12.06 11.83
N PRO A 265 2.89 -12.55 11.59
CA PRO A 265 3.10 -13.98 11.60
C PRO A 265 2.76 -14.49 13.01
N GLY A 266 1.96 -15.56 13.11
CA GLY A 266 1.75 -16.25 14.37
C GLY A 266 3.08 -16.74 14.98
N GLU A 267 3.04 -17.29 16.18
CA GLU A 267 4.24 -17.85 16.81
C GLU A 267 4.75 -19.08 16.00
N GLY A 268 6.02 -19.09 15.59
CA GLY A 268 6.67 -20.27 15.01
C GLY A 268 6.44 -20.49 13.50
N THR A 269 6.26 -21.75 13.07
CA THR A 269 6.14 -22.14 11.64
C THR A 269 4.74 -21.96 11.07
N GLU A 270 3.76 -21.62 11.91
CA GLU A 270 2.33 -21.54 11.55
C GLU A 270 2.07 -20.66 10.32
N HIS A 271 2.80 -19.55 10.20
CA HIS A 271 2.67 -18.65 9.06
C HIS A 271 3.10 -19.30 7.73
N PHE A 272 4.22 -20.02 7.73
CA PHE A 272 4.71 -20.71 6.55
C PHE A 272 3.78 -21.86 6.15
N ASP A 273 3.29 -22.60 7.14
CA ASP A 273 2.34 -23.70 6.93
C ASP A 273 1.02 -23.17 6.34
N GLN A 274 0.53 -22.02 6.84
CA GLN A 274 -0.67 -21.38 6.34
C GLN A 274 -0.53 -20.91 4.88
N VAL A 275 0.58 -20.25 4.55
CA VAL A 275 0.85 -19.82 3.15
C VAL A 275 1.02 -21.04 2.25
N THR A 276 1.67 -22.11 2.72
CA THR A 276 1.84 -23.36 1.97
C THR A 276 0.49 -24.01 1.68
N GLY A 277 -0.38 -24.13 2.69
CA GLY A 277 -1.73 -24.67 2.53
C GLY A 277 -2.60 -23.84 1.59
N MET A 278 -2.43 -22.51 1.58
CA MET A 278 -3.11 -21.62 0.64
C MET A 278 -2.67 -21.83 -0.81
N VAL A 279 -1.40 -22.19 -1.05
CA VAL A 279 -0.88 -22.46 -2.40
C VAL A 279 -1.22 -23.88 -2.86
N GLU A 280 -1.48 -24.79 -1.94
CA GLU A 280 -1.82 -26.18 -2.26
C GLU A 280 -3.10 -26.26 -3.10
N GLY A 281 -3.00 -26.90 -4.28
CA GLY A 281 -4.13 -27.02 -5.21
C GLY A 281 -4.46 -25.74 -5.99
N VAL A 282 -3.73 -24.64 -5.78
CA VAL A 282 -3.91 -23.39 -6.52
C VAL A 282 -2.97 -23.33 -7.74
N LEU A 283 -3.50 -22.84 -8.86
CA LEU A 283 -2.74 -22.67 -10.09
C LEU A 283 -1.65 -21.60 -9.93
N CYS A 284 -0.38 -21.99 -10.06
CA CYS A 284 0.76 -21.09 -9.92
C CYS A 284 1.39 -20.76 -11.29
N LEU A 285 1.42 -19.47 -11.64
CA LEU A 285 1.94 -18.98 -12.91
C LEU A 285 2.84 -17.75 -12.72
N LYS A 286 3.61 -17.45 -13.77
CA LYS A 286 4.24 -16.15 -13.98
C LYS A 286 3.64 -15.48 -15.20
N LEU A 287 3.45 -14.17 -15.14
CA LEU A 287 3.05 -13.34 -16.28
C LEU A 287 4.22 -12.45 -16.68
N ALA A 288 4.85 -12.80 -17.80
CA ALA A 288 5.86 -11.97 -18.45
C ALA A 288 5.15 -11.00 -19.41
N TYR A 289 5.44 -9.70 -19.34
CA TYR A 289 4.83 -8.71 -20.24
C TYR A 289 5.58 -7.36 -20.25
N SER A 290 5.49 -6.62 -21.35
CA SER A 290 5.84 -5.19 -21.40
C SER A 290 4.63 -4.31 -21.66
N ASP A 291 3.68 -4.78 -22.48
CA ASP A 291 2.46 -4.06 -22.86
C ASP A 291 1.27 -4.41 -21.96
N LEU A 292 0.54 -3.38 -21.55
CA LEU A 292 -0.56 -3.51 -20.60
C LEU A 292 -1.82 -4.15 -21.21
N GLU A 293 -2.12 -3.84 -22.47
CA GLU A 293 -3.31 -4.36 -23.16
C GLU A 293 -3.11 -5.83 -23.56
N GLU A 294 -1.90 -6.20 -23.99
CA GLU A 294 -1.57 -7.60 -24.23
C GLU A 294 -1.72 -8.44 -22.96
N ALA A 295 -1.28 -7.93 -21.80
CA ALA A 295 -1.42 -8.59 -20.51
C ALA A 295 -2.90 -8.80 -20.13
N VAL A 296 -3.73 -7.76 -20.28
CA VAL A 296 -5.19 -7.85 -20.00
C VAL A 296 -5.87 -8.83 -20.95
N ALA A 297 -5.59 -8.76 -22.25
CA ALA A 297 -6.15 -9.67 -23.25
C ALA A 297 -5.75 -11.13 -22.98
N LEU A 298 -4.49 -11.36 -22.57
CA LEU A 298 -4.01 -12.68 -22.19
C LEU A 298 -4.71 -13.21 -20.94
N LEU A 299 -4.87 -12.40 -19.89
CA LEU A 299 -5.59 -12.79 -18.67
C LEU A 299 -7.06 -13.11 -18.97
N ARG A 300 -7.76 -12.25 -19.72
CA ARG A 300 -9.14 -12.52 -20.15
C ARG A 300 -9.23 -13.85 -20.89
N ARG A 301 -8.35 -14.09 -21.87
CA ARG A 301 -8.37 -15.34 -22.66
C ARG A 301 -8.03 -16.56 -21.80
N ALA A 302 -7.02 -16.46 -20.95
CA ALA A 302 -6.56 -17.58 -20.12
C ALA A 302 -7.65 -18.06 -19.15
N PHE A 303 -8.42 -17.14 -18.59
CA PHE A 303 -9.46 -17.40 -17.59
C PHE A 303 -10.88 -17.23 -18.17
N ALA A 304 -11.05 -17.37 -19.49
CA ALA A 304 -12.35 -17.27 -20.15
C ALA A 304 -13.29 -18.46 -19.85
N THR A 305 -12.76 -19.54 -19.27
CA THR A 305 -13.49 -20.78 -18.93
C THR A 305 -13.61 -20.90 -17.43
N ASP A 306 -14.62 -21.62 -16.94
CA ASP A 306 -14.86 -21.91 -15.52
C ASP A 306 -14.01 -23.09 -15.01
N GLN A 307 -13.16 -23.66 -15.88
CA GLN A 307 -12.28 -24.79 -15.60
C GLN A 307 -10.82 -24.36 -15.61
N LEU A 308 -10.24 -24.11 -14.43
CA LEU A 308 -8.83 -23.75 -14.28
C LEU A 308 -7.85 -24.79 -14.87
N ALA A 309 -8.24 -26.07 -14.88
CA ALA A 309 -7.45 -27.14 -15.49
C ALA A 309 -7.31 -26.99 -17.02
N ARG A 310 -8.15 -26.16 -17.66
CA ARG A 310 -8.18 -25.91 -19.10
C ARG A 310 -8.10 -24.41 -19.36
N LEU A 311 -6.93 -23.84 -19.08
CA LEU A 311 -6.65 -22.46 -19.43
C LEU A 311 -6.89 -22.22 -20.92
N GLY A 312 -7.57 -21.12 -21.25
CA GLY A 312 -7.85 -20.72 -22.64
C GLY A 312 -6.64 -20.15 -23.38
N ALA A 313 -5.46 -20.12 -22.73
CA ALA A 313 -4.21 -19.65 -23.29
C ALA A 313 -3.07 -20.67 -23.05
N PRO A 314 -2.10 -20.78 -23.97
CA PRO A 314 -0.95 -21.65 -23.78
C PRO A 314 -0.08 -21.17 -22.62
N VAL A 315 0.42 -22.11 -21.82
CA VAL A 315 1.38 -21.85 -20.74
C VAL A 315 2.75 -22.39 -21.16
N ALA A 316 3.72 -21.49 -21.21
CA ALA A 316 5.10 -21.79 -21.53
C ALA A 316 5.85 -22.48 -20.35
N PRO A 317 7.01 -23.10 -20.61
CA PRO A 317 7.89 -23.60 -19.55
C PRO A 317 8.30 -22.49 -18.56
N PRO A 318 8.80 -22.85 -17.36
CA PRO A 318 9.25 -21.89 -16.36
C PRO A 318 10.21 -20.84 -16.94
N LEU A 319 9.99 -19.58 -16.58
CA LEU A 319 10.84 -18.47 -16.99
C LEU A 319 12.20 -18.57 -16.28
N PRO A 320 13.35 -18.44 -16.99
CA PRO A 320 14.66 -18.38 -16.35
C PRO A 320 14.74 -17.24 -15.33
N ALA A 321 15.47 -17.46 -14.24
CA ALA A 321 15.56 -16.54 -13.10
C ALA A 321 16.11 -15.14 -13.45
N GLU A 322 16.80 -15.00 -14.58
CA GLU A 322 17.53 -13.78 -14.99
C GLU A 322 16.63 -12.62 -15.44
N ILE A 323 15.33 -12.83 -15.69
CA ILE A 323 14.45 -11.80 -16.28
C ILE A 323 13.74 -10.91 -15.23
N ALA A 324 13.84 -11.20 -13.92
CA ALA A 324 12.85 -10.68 -12.96
C ALA A 324 13.33 -9.65 -11.91
N ALA A 325 14.57 -9.15 -11.95
CA ALA A 325 15.02 -8.14 -11.00
C ALA A 325 15.52 -6.88 -11.71
N VAL A 326 14.94 -5.72 -11.38
CA VAL A 326 15.59 -4.44 -11.68
C VAL A 326 16.84 -4.37 -10.81
N VAL A 327 17.99 -4.70 -11.38
CA VAL A 327 19.28 -4.57 -10.69
C VAL A 327 19.54 -3.09 -10.48
N ARG A 328 19.44 -2.66 -9.22
CA ARG A 328 19.83 -1.32 -8.80
C ARG A 328 21.35 -1.27 -8.76
N PRO A 329 22.00 -0.18 -9.20
CA PRO A 329 23.42 -0.02 -8.97
C PRO A 329 23.68 -0.06 -7.45
N PRO A 330 24.72 -0.78 -7.00
CA PRO A 330 25.15 -0.70 -5.60
C PRO A 330 25.48 0.74 -5.22
N ALA A 331 25.18 1.12 -3.99
CA ALA A 331 25.56 2.41 -3.42
C ALA A 331 27.10 2.52 -3.26
N ASP A 332 27.60 3.75 -3.27
CA ASP A 332 28.99 4.03 -2.94
C ASP A 332 29.18 3.93 -1.42
N LEU A 333 29.93 2.92 -0.95
CA LEU A 333 30.16 2.72 0.48
C LEU A 333 30.97 3.85 1.14
N ALA A 334 31.73 4.62 0.38
CA ALA A 334 32.46 5.78 0.92
C ALA A 334 31.54 6.98 1.21
N GLN A 335 30.34 6.99 0.62
CA GLN A 335 29.36 8.06 0.79
C GLN A 335 28.64 7.92 2.14
N GLY A 336 28.44 9.05 2.81
CA GLY A 336 27.55 9.15 3.96
C GLY A 336 26.09 9.14 3.52
N TYR A 337 25.23 8.40 4.22
CA TYR A 337 23.80 8.34 3.98
C TYR A 337 23.01 8.67 5.25
N LYS A 338 21.82 9.24 5.08
CA LYS A 338 20.85 9.47 6.16
C LYS A 338 19.44 9.14 5.71
N ARG A 339 18.56 8.80 6.66
CA ARG A 339 17.13 8.57 6.35
C ARG A 339 16.51 9.81 5.68
N SER A 340 15.68 9.58 4.67
CA SER A 340 14.90 10.64 4.05
C SER A 340 13.90 11.21 5.07
N PRO A 341 13.75 12.54 5.20
CA PRO A 341 12.80 13.16 6.13
C PRO A 341 11.33 12.91 5.74
N HIS A 342 11.10 12.35 4.55
CA HIS A 342 9.79 12.00 4.05
C HIS A 342 9.41 10.54 4.34
N VAL A 343 10.27 9.78 5.04
CA VAL A 343 9.99 8.40 5.43
C VAL A 343 9.62 8.35 6.90
N ALA A 344 8.43 7.83 7.18
CA ALA A 344 8.00 7.48 8.52
C ALA A 344 8.19 5.97 8.75
N VAL A 345 8.52 5.62 9.99
CA VAL A 345 8.58 4.22 10.43
C VAL A 345 7.20 3.81 10.93
N ARG A 346 6.69 2.73 10.36
CA ARG A 346 5.49 2.04 10.79
C ARG A 346 5.88 0.73 11.47
N ALA A 347 5.64 0.61 12.77
CA ALA A 347 5.92 -0.61 13.53
C ALA A 347 4.63 -1.44 13.65
N VAL A 348 4.72 -2.73 13.33
CA VAL A 348 3.63 -3.69 13.49
C VAL A 348 4.19 -4.86 14.29
N GLN A 349 3.92 -4.89 15.60
CA GLN A 349 4.56 -5.82 16.55
C GLN A 349 6.10 -5.79 16.43
N ASP A 350 6.73 -6.90 16.06
CA ASP A 350 8.19 -7.03 15.90
C ASP A 350 8.68 -6.66 14.50
N ASP A 351 7.78 -6.40 13.53
CA ASP A 351 8.13 -6.03 12.17
C ASP A 351 8.15 -4.50 11.95
N LEU A 352 9.00 -4.06 11.01
CA LEU A 352 9.21 -2.65 10.70
C LEU A 352 8.95 -2.40 9.22
N PHE A 353 7.99 -1.53 8.95
CA PHE A 353 7.64 -1.06 7.61
C PHE A 353 8.04 0.41 7.45
N LEU A 354 8.56 0.77 6.29
CA LEU A 354 8.84 2.16 5.92
C LEU A 354 7.70 2.68 5.07
N TRP A 355 7.14 3.82 5.48
CA TRP A 355 6.17 4.56 4.68
C TRP A 355 6.79 5.84 4.15
N HIS A 356 6.93 5.94 2.83
CA HIS A 356 7.33 7.18 2.17
C HIS A 356 6.13 8.11 1.97
N ALA A 357 6.00 9.17 2.77
CA ALA A 357 4.82 10.04 2.81
C ALA A 357 4.54 10.78 1.49
N THR A 358 5.56 11.12 0.69
CA THR A 358 5.36 11.80 -0.61
C THR A 358 5.25 10.86 -1.80
N GLU A 359 5.69 9.61 -1.67
CA GLU A 359 5.57 8.57 -2.71
C GLU A 359 4.43 7.59 -2.41
N TYR A 360 3.83 7.71 -1.23
CA TYR A 360 2.78 6.86 -0.69
C TYR A 360 3.09 5.35 -0.80
N SER A 361 4.36 4.97 -0.75
CA SER A 361 4.82 3.58 -0.87
C SER A 361 5.15 2.97 0.50
N TYR A 362 4.91 1.66 0.61
CA TYR A 362 5.23 0.85 1.79
C TYR A 362 6.35 -0.13 1.46
N PHE A 363 7.30 -0.28 2.38
CA PHE A 363 8.40 -1.24 2.27
C PHE A 363 8.53 -2.03 3.56
N HIS A 364 8.46 -3.36 3.48
CA HIS A 364 8.77 -4.23 4.60
C HIS A 364 10.28 -4.38 4.77
N LEU A 365 10.80 -4.17 5.98
CA LEU A 365 12.21 -4.42 6.28
C LEU A 365 12.38 -5.80 6.92
N ASN A 366 13.16 -6.66 6.29
CA ASN A 366 13.66 -7.86 6.96
C ASN A 366 14.62 -7.47 8.10
N PRO A 367 15.01 -8.41 8.98
CA PRO A 367 15.83 -8.10 10.16
C PRO A 367 17.16 -7.39 9.85
N VAL A 368 17.83 -7.77 8.74
CA VAL A 368 19.09 -7.13 8.30
C VAL A 368 18.84 -5.70 7.84
N ALA A 369 17.81 -5.49 7.01
CA ALA A 369 17.44 -4.16 6.54
C ALA A 369 16.98 -3.25 7.68
N ARG A 370 16.34 -3.80 8.71
CA ARG A 370 15.99 -3.08 9.95
C ARG A 370 17.23 -2.66 10.74
N ALA A 371 18.25 -3.52 10.85
CA ALA A 371 19.50 -3.17 11.52
C ALA A 371 20.21 -2.01 10.78
N ILE A 372 20.35 -2.12 9.47
CA ILE A 372 20.94 -1.07 8.63
C ILE A 372 20.11 0.22 8.71
N TRP A 373 18.78 0.12 8.62
CA TRP A 373 17.89 1.27 8.80
C TRP A 373 18.09 1.93 10.17
N SER A 374 18.28 1.15 11.24
CA SER A 374 18.55 1.65 12.59
C SER A 374 19.83 2.47 12.67
N LEU A 375 20.91 2.02 12.02
CA LEU A 375 22.19 2.74 11.96
C LEU A 375 22.09 4.09 11.22
N LEU A 376 21.21 4.19 10.23
CA LEU A 376 20.99 5.41 9.44
C LEU A 376 20.21 6.53 10.18
N GLU A 377 19.94 6.36 11.48
CA GLU A 377 19.33 7.41 12.32
C GLU A 377 20.17 8.70 12.32
N GLU A 378 21.48 8.52 12.40
CA GLU A 378 22.47 9.56 12.19
C GLU A 378 23.17 9.34 10.85
N PRO A 379 23.69 10.41 10.20
CA PRO A 379 24.53 10.26 9.03
C PRO A 379 25.70 9.29 9.26
N ILE A 380 25.79 8.25 8.44
CA ILE A 380 26.83 7.21 8.54
C ILE A 380 27.24 6.74 7.15
N SER A 381 28.53 6.40 6.97
CA SER A 381 29.00 5.88 5.69
C SER A 381 28.58 4.42 5.48
N GLY A 382 28.45 4.00 4.22
CA GLY A 382 28.21 2.59 3.91
C GLY A 382 29.32 1.68 4.41
N GLN A 383 30.56 2.15 4.44
CA GLN A 383 31.71 1.42 4.96
C GLN A 383 31.61 1.22 6.48
N ASP A 384 31.26 2.26 7.24
CA ASP A 384 31.09 2.15 8.69
C ASP A 384 29.93 1.21 9.03
N ILE A 385 28.83 1.24 8.25
CA ILE A 385 27.75 0.25 8.38
C ILE A 385 28.27 -1.17 8.18
N ALA A 386 29.04 -1.42 7.12
CA ALA A 386 29.58 -2.74 6.81
C ALA A 386 30.53 -3.24 7.93
N ASP A 387 31.37 -2.36 8.46
CA ASP A 387 32.30 -2.68 9.54
C ASP A 387 31.53 -3.03 10.84
N LEU A 388 30.52 -2.26 11.21
CA LEU A 388 29.65 -2.54 12.37
C LEU A 388 28.90 -3.87 12.23
N LEU A 389 28.42 -4.20 11.03
CA LEU A 389 27.74 -5.47 10.79
C LEU A 389 28.72 -6.66 10.81
N ALA A 390 29.98 -6.47 10.39
CA ALA A 390 31.01 -7.50 10.45
C ALA A 390 31.38 -7.91 11.88
N GLU A 391 31.21 -7.02 12.86
CA GLU A 391 31.37 -7.35 14.28
C GLU A 391 30.27 -8.28 14.81
N VAL A 392 29.07 -8.20 14.22
CA VAL A 392 27.89 -8.96 14.64
C VAL A 392 27.74 -10.28 13.88
N PHE A 393 28.04 -10.27 12.57
CA PHE A 393 27.87 -11.41 11.67
C PHE A 393 29.20 -12.12 11.41
N THR A 394 29.70 -12.86 12.41
CA THR A 394 31.01 -13.54 12.35
C THR A 394 31.10 -14.67 11.33
N ASP A 395 29.96 -15.18 10.86
CA ASP A 395 29.88 -16.31 9.93
C ASP A 395 29.97 -15.89 8.45
N ALA A 396 29.88 -14.58 8.16
CA ALA A 396 29.98 -14.02 6.82
C ALA A 396 31.33 -13.31 6.60
N THR A 397 31.86 -13.34 5.38
CA THR A 397 33.11 -12.64 5.09
C THR A 397 32.88 -11.12 4.99
N PRO A 398 33.85 -10.28 5.37
CA PRO A 398 33.72 -8.82 5.26
C PRO A 398 33.35 -8.34 3.84
N ALA A 399 33.87 -9.02 2.81
CA ALA A 399 33.55 -8.69 1.42
C ALA A 399 32.09 -8.99 1.05
N GLN A 400 31.50 -10.06 1.59
CA GLN A 400 30.08 -10.37 1.40
C GLN A 400 29.20 -9.33 2.09
N ILE A 401 29.53 -8.99 3.33
CA ILE A 401 28.79 -7.97 4.10
C ILE A 401 28.84 -6.62 3.38
N ALA A 402 30.01 -6.18 2.91
CA ALA A 402 30.14 -4.94 2.15
C ALA A 402 29.31 -4.94 0.86
N ALA A 403 29.30 -6.05 0.11
CA ALA A 403 28.47 -6.18 -1.09
C ALA A 403 26.97 -6.11 -0.77
N ASP A 404 26.52 -6.78 0.28
CA ASP A 404 25.12 -6.78 0.70
C ASP A 404 24.67 -5.41 1.19
N VAL A 405 25.53 -4.71 1.96
CA VAL A 405 25.29 -3.33 2.39
C VAL A 405 25.21 -2.39 1.19
N ALA A 406 26.13 -2.49 0.23
CA ALA A 406 26.12 -1.65 -0.97
C ALA A 406 24.85 -1.87 -1.79
N ASN A 407 24.44 -3.13 -1.98
CA ASN A 407 23.22 -3.48 -2.70
C ASN A 407 21.97 -2.95 -1.98
N LEU A 408 21.90 -3.08 -0.66
CA LEU A 408 20.73 -2.63 0.10
C LEU A 408 20.64 -1.09 0.14
N LEU A 409 21.76 -0.39 0.38
CA LEU A 409 21.78 1.07 0.35
C LEU A 409 21.43 1.59 -1.05
N GLY A 410 21.92 0.94 -2.12
CA GLY A 410 21.53 1.29 -3.49
C GLY A 410 20.05 1.06 -3.77
N ALA A 411 19.45 0.02 -3.19
CA ALA A 411 18.00 -0.20 -3.24
C ALA A 411 17.23 0.89 -2.46
N PHE A 412 17.67 1.25 -1.25
CA PHE A 412 17.07 2.31 -0.44
C PHE A 412 17.14 3.67 -1.13
N GLU A 413 18.30 4.06 -1.62
CA GLU A 413 18.49 5.32 -2.35
C GLU A 413 17.61 5.36 -3.60
N GLY A 414 17.57 4.24 -4.33
CA GLY A 414 16.73 4.11 -5.50
C GLY A 414 15.22 4.22 -5.24
N GLU A 415 14.77 3.87 -4.03
CA GLU A 415 13.39 4.06 -3.56
C GLU A 415 13.20 5.36 -2.75
N SER A 416 14.21 6.26 -2.77
CA SER A 416 14.21 7.53 -2.04
C SER A 416 14.01 7.39 -0.53
N LEU A 417 14.34 6.21 0.02
CA LEU A 417 14.24 5.91 1.45
C LEU A 417 15.36 6.56 2.26
N ILE A 418 16.53 6.69 1.63
CA ILE A 418 17.70 7.39 2.14
C ILE A 418 18.12 8.47 1.15
N VAL A 419 18.87 9.45 1.64
CA VAL A 419 19.52 10.48 0.82
C VAL A 419 21.01 10.56 1.20
N PRO A 420 21.88 11.01 0.30
CA PRO A 420 23.25 11.36 0.67
C PRO A 420 23.28 12.35 1.84
N ALA A 421 24.16 12.10 2.79
CA ALA A 421 24.52 13.06 3.82
C ALA A 421 25.61 14.00 3.29
N ASP A 422 25.46 15.29 3.59
CA ASP A 422 26.42 16.34 3.22
C ASP A 422 27.67 16.30 4.10
#